data_AF-A0A073K6J1-F1
#
_entry.id   AF-A0A073K6J1-F1
#
_cell.length_a   1.000
_cell.length_b   1.000
_cell.length_c   1.000
_cell.angle_alpha   90.00
_cell.angle_beta   90.00
_cell.angle_gamma   90.00
#
_symmetry.space_group_name_H-M   'P 1'
#
loop_
_entity.id
_entity.type
_entity.pdbx_description
1 polymer ?
#
loop_
_entity_poly.entity_id
_entity_poly.type
_entity_poly.pdbx_seq_one_letter_code
_entity_poly.pdbx_strand_id
1 'polypeptide(L)'
;MKKEKWLLLLLLLVVLFCACEQSDIEETKREDSKVMDTVVNVVNKKDFVSASVDDQTKIVDLEISDTQKPSEIRKEINNRLKKQNIKPYTINISGRNMEQVKKENRWYKINGDIDDELRKKEEYKGVTIQNSDISLKQPPTLVINAPINSFDSGAKKYAKKIETEIYGLLKTNKMKKWVKEDPYKIEVYSRDKQIIN
;
A
#
# COMPACT_ATOMS: atom_id res chain seq x y z
N MET A 1 -41.54 -66.52 -5.93
CA MET A 1 -41.68 -65.37 -4.99
C MET A 1 -41.42 -65.93 -3.60
N LYS A 2 -40.41 -65.57 -2.82
CA LYS A 2 -39.78 -64.28 -2.57
C LYS A 2 -38.28 -64.47 -2.35
N LYS A 3 -37.48 -63.66 -3.04
CA LYS A 3 -36.07 -63.39 -2.75
C LYS A 3 -36.05 -62.48 -1.54
N GLU A 4 -35.38 -62.87 -0.46
CA GLU A 4 -34.96 -61.96 0.61
C GLU A 4 -34.12 -62.78 1.59
N LYS A 5 -33.07 -62.17 2.16
CA LYS A 5 -32.08 -62.74 3.10
C LYS A 5 -30.74 -63.22 2.53
N TRP A 6 -30.22 -62.55 1.50
CA TRP A 6 -28.77 -62.58 1.26
C TRP A 6 -28.25 -61.20 0.87
N LEU A 7 -28.32 -60.25 1.81
CA LEU A 7 -27.83 -58.88 1.59
C LEU A 7 -27.45 -58.16 2.90
N LEU A 8 -27.03 -58.90 3.93
CA LEU A 8 -26.66 -58.33 5.24
C LEU A 8 -25.24 -58.67 5.68
N LEU A 9 -24.38 -59.20 4.79
CA LEU A 9 -23.00 -59.57 5.12
C LEU A 9 -21.94 -58.92 4.22
N LEU A 10 -22.28 -57.78 3.60
CA LEU A 10 -21.38 -56.99 2.75
C LEU A 10 -21.40 -55.50 3.13
N LEU A 11 -21.56 -55.22 4.43
CA LEU A 11 -21.66 -53.85 4.97
C LEU A 11 -20.62 -53.55 6.06
N LEU A 12 -19.50 -54.30 6.09
CA LEU A 12 -18.45 -54.15 7.11
C LEU A 12 -17.02 -54.01 6.55
N LEU A 13 -16.85 -53.72 5.26
CA LEU A 13 -15.53 -53.52 4.63
C LEU A 13 -15.33 -52.15 3.94
N VAL A 14 -16.21 -51.17 4.15
CA VAL A 14 -16.09 -49.82 3.54
C VAL A 14 -15.81 -48.72 4.58
N VAL A 15 -15.18 -49.06 5.71
CA VAL A 15 -14.77 -48.05 6.73
C VAL A 15 -13.26 -47.75 6.66
N LEU A 16 -12.60 -47.99 5.52
CA LEU A 16 -11.14 -47.82 5.40
C LEU A 16 -10.64 -46.81 4.35
N PHE A 17 -11.51 -46.00 3.75
CA PHE A 17 -11.08 -44.90 2.86
C PHE A 17 -11.86 -43.60 3.08
N CYS A 18 -12.01 -43.19 4.34
CA CYS A 18 -12.35 -41.81 4.70
C CYS A 18 -11.39 -41.25 5.77
N ALA A 19 -10.12 -41.65 5.70
CA ALA A 19 -9.09 -40.66 5.93
C ALA A 19 -9.04 -39.86 4.62
N CYS A 20 -9.75 -38.74 4.57
CA CYS A 20 -9.29 -37.67 3.71
C CYS A 20 -7.84 -37.43 4.15
N GLU A 21 -6.88 -37.88 3.36
CA GLU A 21 -5.65 -37.14 3.23
C GLU A 21 -6.10 -35.70 2.95
N GLN A 22 -6.14 -34.88 3.99
CA GLN A 22 -5.51 -33.57 3.88
C GLN A 22 -4.08 -33.90 3.46
N SER A 23 -3.91 -34.17 2.17
CA SER A 23 -2.73 -33.72 1.50
C SER A 23 -2.73 -32.24 1.82
N ASP A 24 -1.89 -31.89 2.78
CA ASP A 24 -1.20 -30.63 2.76
C ASP A 24 -0.53 -30.58 1.38
N ILE A 25 -1.32 -30.24 0.35
CA ILE A 25 -0.80 -29.70 -0.86
C ILE A 25 -0.20 -28.39 -0.35
N GLU A 26 1.09 -28.44 -0.01
CA GLU A 26 1.92 -27.25 0.03
C GLU A 26 1.62 -26.53 -1.27
N GLU A 27 0.74 -25.53 -1.18
CA GLU A 27 0.38 -24.70 -2.31
C GLU A 27 1.69 -24.15 -2.82
N THR A 28 2.12 -24.68 -3.97
CA THR A 28 3.50 -24.54 -4.40
C THR A 28 3.65 -23.08 -4.77
N LYS A 29 4.18 -22.27 -3.85
CA LYS A 29 4.24 -20.81 -4.02
C LYS A 29 4.79 -20.49 -5.41
N ARG A 30 4.07 -19.63 -6.13
CA ARG A 30 4.50 -19.11 -7.43
C ARG A 30 5.89 -18.48 -7.30
N GLU A 31 6.64 -18.50 -8.40
CA GLU A 31 8.03 -18.03 -8.40
C GLU A 31 8.12 -16.55 -8.00
N ASP A 32 7.22 -15.69 -8.50
CA ASP A 32 7.10 -14.28 -8.13
C ASP A 32 7.02 -14.07 -6.61
N SER A 33 6.22 -14.89 -5.92
CA SER A 33 6.08 -14.85 -4.47
C SER A 33 7.36 -15.28 -3.76
N LYS A 34 8.05 -16.34 -4.23
CA LYS A 34 9.34 -16.77 -3.67
C LYS A 34 10.43 -15.72 -3.87
N VAL A 35 10.41 -15.04 -5.01
CA VAL A 35 11.33 -13.94 -5.32
C VAL A 35 11.07 -12.75 -4.41
N MET A 36 9.81 -12.34 -4.26
CA MET A 36 9.42 -11.28 -3.33
C MET A 36 9.82 -11.61 -1.88
N ASP A 37 9.53 -12.83 -1.41
CA ASP A 37 9.93 -13.31 -0.08
C ASP A 37 11.46 -13.22 0.08
N THR A 38 12.22 -13.58 -0.95
CA THR A 38 13.68 -13.49 -0.93
C THR A 38 14.15 -12.04 -0.84
N VAL A 39 13.59 -11.13 -1.64
CA VAL A 39 13.92 -9.69 -1.65
C VAL A 39 13.68 -9.09 -0.27
N VAL A 40 12.49 -9.30 0.30
CA VAL A 40 12.09 -8.76 1.62
C VAL A 40 12.97 -9.34 2.74
N ASN A 41 13.44 -10.59 2.63
CA ASN A 41 14.29 -11.22 3.63
C ASN A 41 15.79 -10.87 3.51
N VAL A 42 16.23 -10.31 2.39
CA VAL A 42 17.63 -9.84 2.23
C VAL A 42 17.78 -8.41 2.75
N VAL A 43 16.78 -7.56 2.50
CA VAL A 43 16.84 -6.16 2.88
C VAL A 43 16.28 -5.98 4.29
N ASN A 44 17.03 -5.32 5.17
CA ASN A 44 16.52 -4.97 6.49
C ASN A 44 15.26 -4.10 6.36
N LYS A 45 14.21 -4.41 7.14
CA LYS A 45 12.92 -3.69 7.11
C LYS A 45 13.05 -2.16 7.25
N LYS A 46 14.05 -1.68 8.01
CA LYS A 46 14.30 -0.24 8.20
C LYS A 46 14.86 0.47 6.96
N ASP A 47 15.46 -0.29 6.05
CA ASP A 47 16.13 0.17 4.85
C ASP A 47 15.32 -0.16 3.58
N PHE A 48 14.21 -0.87 3.71
CA PHE A 48 13.31 -1.23 2.62
C PHE A 48 12.29 -0.12 2.37
N VAL A 49 12.08 0.25 1.10
CA VAL A 49 11.06 1.24 0.70
C VAL A 49 9.96 0.56 -0.10
N SER A 50 10.28 -0.04 -1.23
CA SER A 50 9.31 -0.72 -2.09
C SER A 50 10.00 -1.78 -2.95
N ALA A 51 9.23 -2.75 -3.45
CA ALA A 51 9.71 -3.71 -4.43
C ALA A 51 8.57 -4.14 -5.36
N SER A 52 8.91 -4.38 -6.62
CA SER A 52 8.06 -5.06 -7.60
C SER A 52 8.80 -6.26 -8.18
N VAL A 53 8.05 -7.26 -8.63
CA VAL A 53 8.58 -8.44 -9.31
C VAL A 53 7.75 -8.63 -10.58
N ASP A 54 8.42 -8.62 -11.72
CA ASP A 54 7.88 -9.06 -12.99
C ASP A 54 8.48 -10.43 -13.32
N ASP A 55 7.66 -11.47 -13.17
CA ASP A 55 8.03 -12.86 -13.42
C ASP A 55 8.19 -13.18 -14.92
N GLN A 56 7.51 -12.44 -15.80
CA GLN A 56 7.59 -12.65 -17.24
C GLN A 56 8.94 -12.16 -17.78
N THR A 57 9.35 -10.97 -17.37
CA THR A 57 10.64 -10.38 -17.79
C THR A 57 11.79 -10.70 -16.86
N LYS A 58 11.52 -11.36 -15.71
CA LYS A 58 12.48 -11.67 -14.65
C LYS A 58 13.20 -10.42 -14.13
N ILE A 59 12.43 -9.35 -13.94
CA ILE A 59 12.91 -8.05 -13.42
C ILE A 59 12.38 -7.83 -12.00
N VAL A 60 13.27 -7.36 -11.13
CA VAL A 60 12.93 -6.82 -9.81
C VAL A 60 13.31 -5.36 -9.80
N ASP A 61 12.36 -4.47 -9.56
CA ASP A 61 12.67 -3.08 -9.19
C ASP A 61 12.55 -2.94 -7.68
N LEU A 62 13.63 -2.50 -7.04
CA LEU A 62 13.76 -2.45 -5.60
C LEU A 62 14.22 -1.04 -5.17
N GLU A 63 13.44 -0.38 -4.33
CA GLU A 63 13.81 0.87 -3.69
C GLU A 63 14.25 0.62 -2.24
N ILE A 64 15.42 1.12 -1.88
CA ILE A 64 16.02 0.96 -0.54
C ILE A 64 16.67 2.25 -0.06
N SER A 65 17.13 2.28 1.20
CA SER A 65 17.95 3.36 1.74
C SER A 65 19.16 3.64 0.86
N ASP A 66 19.41 4.92 0.56
CA ASP A 66 20.57 5.40 -0.19
C ASP A 66 21.93 5.12 0.49
N THR A 67 21.91 4.73 1.77
CA THR A 67 23.08 4.30 2.53
C THR A 67 23.52 2.86 2.26
N GLN A 68 22.71 2.06 1.56
CA GLN A 68 23.00 0.66 1.29
C GLN A 68 23.94 0.51 0.09
N LYS A 69 24.47 -0.70 -0.12
CA LYS A 69 25.31 -1.03 -1.27
C LYS A 69 24.53 -1.91 -2.27
N PRO A 70 24.01 -1.34 -3.38
CA PRO A 70 23.19 -2.08 -4.34
C PRO A 70 23.84 -3.34 -4.91
N SER A 71 25.15 -3.32 -5.17
CA SER A 71 25.87 -4.47 -5.73
C SER A 71 25.89 -5.69 -4.79
N GLU A 72 26.08 -5.46 -3.49
CA GLU A 72 26.09 -6.51 -2.47
C GLU A 72 24.69 -7.13 -2.32
N ILE A 73 23.65 -6.29 -2.25
CA ILE A 73 22.25 -6.73 -2.12
C ILE A 73 21.82 -7.54 -3.35
N ARG A 74 22.11 -7.05 -4.57
CA ARG A 74 21.82 -7.77 -5.81
C ARG A 74 22.46 -9.15 -5.83
N LYS A 75 23.73 -9.23 -5.43
CA LYS A 75 24.47 -10.51 -5.38
C LYS A 75 23.84 -11.47 -4.38
N GLU A 76 23.48 -10.97 -3.19
CA GLU A 76 22.89 -11.80 -2.14
C GLU A 76 21.50 -12.33 -2.53
N ILE A 77 20.62 -11.49 -3.11
CA ILE A 77 19.31 -11.93 -3.60
C ILE A 77 19.49 -13.05 -4.63
N ASN A 78 20.29 -12.83 -5.66
CA ASN A 78 20.50 -13.84 -6.71
C ASN A 78 21.17 -15.13 -6.19
N ASN A 79 22.05 -15.03 -5.20
CA ASN A 79 22.61 -16.21 -4.52
C ASN A 79 21.53 -17.03 -3.79
N ARG A 80 20.59 -16.38 -3.11
CA ARG A 80 19.47 -17.05 -2.41
C ARG A 80 18.46 -17.63 -3.38
N LEU A 81 18.15 -16.95 -4.47
CA LEU A 81 17.28 -17.48 -5.53
C LEU A 81 17.89 -18.74 -6.16
N LYS A 82 19.19 -18.71 -6.47
CA LYS A 82 19.91 -19.88 -7.00
C LYS A 82 19.84 -21.09 -6.06
N LYS A 83 19.96 -20.90 -4.74
CA LYS A 83 19.79 -21.96 -3.74
C LYS A 83 18.38 -22.56 -3.72
N GLN A 84 17.38 -21.82 -4.19
CA GLN A 84 15.99 -22.26 -4.34
C GLN A 84 15.72 -22.85 -5.74
N ASN A 85 16.74 -23.08 -6.56
CA ASN A 85 16.64 -23.49 -7.97
C ASN A 85 15.87 -22.49 -8.85
N ILE A 86 15.80 -21.23 -8.44
CA ILE A 86 15.22 -20.13 -9.22
C ILE A 86 16.33 -19.48 -10.05
N LYS A 87 16.07 -19.23 -11.34
CA LYS A 87 17.02 -18.55 -12.22
C LYS A 87 17.24 -17.10 -11.73
N PRO A 88 18.44 -16.54 -11.88
CA PRO A 88 18.71 -15.17 -11.46
C PRO A 88 17.78 -14.15 -12.12
N TYR A 89 17.40 -13.11 -11.37
CA TYR A 89 16.64 -11.97 -11.87
C TYR A 89 17.58 -10.80 -12.17
N THR A 90 17.15 -9.94 -13.09
CA THR A 90 17.72 -8.60 -13.24
C THR A 90 17.17 -7.72 -12.12
N ILE A 91 18.02 -7.29 -11.20
CA ILE A 91 17.60 -6.51 -10.02
C ILE A 91 18.04 -5.05 -10.21
N ASN A 92 17.10 -4.18 -10.51
CA ASN A 92 17.28 -2.74 -10.52
C ASN A 92 17.11 -2.23 -9.10
N ILE A 93 18.07 -1.43 -8.62
CA ILE A 93 18.04 -0.92 -7.26
C ILE A 93 18.24 0.59 -7.30
N SER A 94 17.31 1.33 -6.72
CA SER A 94 17.42 2.77 -6.49
C SER A 94 17.54 3.08 -5.00
N GLY A 95 18.31 4.12 -4.69
CA GLY A 95 18.50 4.63 -3.33
C GLY A 95 17.54 5.77 -3.03
N ARG A 96 16.98 5.78 -1.82
CA ARG A 96 16.08 6.81 -1.31
C ARG A 96 16.55 7.29 0.06
N ASN A 97 16.43 8.58 0.31
CA ASN A 97 16.66 9.14 1.64
C ASN A 97 15.54 8.69 2.60
N MET A 98 15.87 7.99 3.68
CA MET A 98 14.87 7.41 4.58
C MET A 98 14.14 8.44 5.45
N GLU A 99 14.69 9.63 5.67
CA GLU A 99 13.97 10.72 6.36
C GLU A 99 12.87 11.29 5.46
N GLN A 100 13.17 11.46 4.17
CA GLN A 100 12.22 11.84 3.14
C GLN A 100 11.09 10.80 3.05
N VAL A 101 11.40 9.51 2.93
CA VAL A 101 10.40 8.42 2.88
C VAL A 101 9.52 8.41 4.14
N LYS A 102 10.10 8.63 5.32
CA LYS A 102 9.31 8.74 6.56
C LYS A 102 8.36 9.93 6.51
N LYS A 103 8.79 11.09 6.02
CA LYS A 103 7.93 12.27 5.89
C LYS A 103 6.80 12.01 4.88
N GLU A 104 7.12 11.48 3.71
CA GLU A 104 6.15 11.05 2.68
C GLU A 104 5.07 10.15 3.27
N ASN A 105 5.47 9.06 3.93
CA ASN A 105 4.53 8.10 4.53
C ASN A 105 3.62 8.71 5.58
N ARG A 106 4.11 9.64 6.41
CA ARG A 106 3.24 10.35 7.39
C ARG A 106 2.19 11.19 6.67
N TRP A 107 2.58 11.92 5.63
CA TRP A 107 1.69 12.83 4.92
C TRP A 107 0.71 12.12 4.00
N TYR A 108 1.09 11.01 3.35
CA TYR A 108 0.14 10.16 2.64
C TYR A 108 -0.91 9.55 3.57
N LYS A 109 -0.51 9.18 4.78
CA LYS A 109 -1.46 8.73 5.80
C LYS A 109 -2.40 9.83 6.27
N ILE A 110 -1.89 11.04 6.47
CA ILE A 110 -2.71 12.22 6.79
C ILE A 110 -3.72 12.47 5.68
N ASN A 111 -3.31 12.45 4.41
CA ASN A 111 -4.20 12.64 3.27
C ASN A 111 -5.33 11.60 3.26
N GLY A 112 -4.99 10.32 3.41
CA GLY A 112 -5.99 9.24 3.46
C GLY A 112 -6.95 9.39 4.63
N ASP A 113 -6.46 9.70 5.83
CA ASP A 113 -7.31 9.90 7.00
C ASP A 113 -8.23 11.13 6.83
N ILE A 114 -7.77 12.24 6.24
CA ILE A 114 -8.63 13.40 5.97
C ILE A 114 -9.71 13.05 4.94
N ASP A 115 -9.33 12.37 3.85
CA ASP A 115 -10.26 11.96 2.80
C ASP A 115 -11.38 11.06 3.36
N ASP A 116 -11.02 10.08 4.20
CA ASP A 116 -11.98 9.24 4.90
C ASP A 116 -12.94 10.04 5.80
N GLU A 117 -12.46 11.04 6.53
CA GLU A 117 -13.31 11.87 7.39
C GLU A 117 -14.23 12.81 6.60
N LEU A 118 -13.74 13.41 5.52
CA LEU A 118 -14.56 14.27 4.66
C LEU A 118 -15.66 13.46 3.95
N ARG A 119 -15.37 12.25 3.48
CA ARG A 119 -16.34 11.38 2.80
C ARG A 119 -17.51 10.93 3.68
N LYS A 120 -17.38 10.98 5.01
CA LYS A 120 -18.48 10.67 5.94
C LYS A 120 -19.53 11.79 6.01
N LYS A 121 -19.23 12.98 5.47
CA LYS A 121 -20.07 14.17 5.59
C LYS A 121 -20.62 14.55 4.22
N GLU A 122 -21.95 14.47 4.05
CA GLU A 122 -22.61 14.74 2.76
C GLU A 122 -22.30 16.14 2.21
N GLU A 123 -22.07 17.13 3.08
CA GLU A 123 -21.69 18.50 2.70
C GLU A 123 -20.32 18.62 1.99
N TYR A 124 -19.47 17.59 2.09
CA TYR A 124 -18.17 17.52 1.39
C TYR A 124 -18.17 16.48 0.27
N LYS A 125 -19.35 16.01 -0.16
CA LYS A 125 -19.46 15.07 -1.27
C LYS A 125 -18.81 15.63 -2.53
N GLY A 126 -17.93 14.83 -3.13
CA GLY A 126 -17.19 15.20 -4.34
C GLY A 126 -15.93 16.03 -4.08
N VAL A 127 -15.62 16.37 -2.82
CA VAL A 127 -14.28 16.87 -2.46
C VAL A 127 -13.29 15.72 -2.57
N THR A 128 -12.13 15.96 -3.18
CA THR A 128 -11.05 14.97 -3.28
C THR A 128 -9.73 15.55 -2.81
N ILE A 129 -8.84 14.69 -2.34
CA ILE A 129 -7.49 15.06 -1.91
C ILE A 129 -6.49 14.53 -2.93
N GLN A 130 -5.63 15.42 -3.42
CA GLN A 130 -4.54 15.05 -4.29
C GLN A 130 -3.25 14.92 -3.48
N ASN A 131 -2.51 13.85 -3.73
CA ASN A 131 -1.15 13.72 -3.22
C ASN A 131 -0.26 14.74 -3.94
N SER A 132 0.35 15.64 -3.17
CA SER A 132 1.39 16.54 -3.67
C SER A 132 2.77 15.87 -3.55
N ASP A 133 3.74 16.42 -4.27
CA ASP A 133 5.14 16.11 -4.02
C ASP A 133 5.50 16.58 -2.60
N ILE A 134 5.98 15.66 -1.79
CA ILE A 134 6.45 15.94 -0.44
C ILE A 134 7.97 16.05 -0.52
N SER A 135 8.56 17.04 0.14
CA SER A 135 10.01 17.23 0.18
C SER A 135 10.46 17.60 1.59
N LEU A 136 11.70 17.27 1.94
CA LEU A 136 12.34 17.78 3.15
C LEU A 136 12.52 19.31 3.09
N LYS A 137 12.69 19.88 1.89
CA LYS A 137 13.03 21.30 1.71
C LYS A 137 11.83 22.25 1.79
N GLN A 138 10.62 21.73 1.62
CA GLN A 138 9.40 22.54 1.56
C GLN A 138 8.33 22.00 2.51
N PRO A 139 7.47 22.87 3.06
CA PRO A 139 6.24 22.46 3.72
C PRO A 139 5.39 21.61 2.78
N PRO A 140 4.81 20.49 3.25
CA PRO A 140 3.82 19.74 2.48
C PRO A 140 2.58 20.59 2.21
N THR A 141 2.01 20.42 1.02
CA THR A 141 0.77 21.09 0.61
C THR A 141 -0.35 20.07 0.54
N LEU A 142 -1.39 20.27 1.34
CA LEU A 142 -2.65 19.54 1.23
C LEU A 142 -3.45 20.14 0.07
N VAL A 143 -3.41 19.46 -1.08
CA VAL A 143 -4.12 19.88 -2.30
C VAL A 143 -5.52 19.28 -2.28
N ILE A 144 -6.53 20.14 -2.21
CA ILE A 144 -7.93 19.75 -2.09
C ILE A 144 -8.69 20.23 -3.31
N ASN A 145 -9.40 19.34 -4.01
CA ASN A 145 -10.25 19.71 -5.13
C ASN A 145 -11.70 19.76 -4.69
N ALA A 146 -12.31 20.94 -4.80
CA ALA A 146 -13.71 21.17 -4.48
C ALA A 146 -14.58 21.07 -5.74
N PRO A 147 -15.77 20.45 -5.66
CA PRO A 147 -16.67 20.29 -6.81
C PRO A 147 -17.48 21.56 -7.13
N ILE A 148 -16.89 22.75 -7.00
CA ILE A 148 -17.51 24.07 -7.22
C ILE A 148 -16.68 24.88 -8.23
N ASN A 149 -17.29 25.75 -9.03
CA ASN A 149 -16.54 26.64 -9.91
C ASN A 149 -16.04 27.86 -9.15
N SER A 150 -14.92 28.44 -9.57
CA SER A 150 -14.31 29.60 -8.91
C SER A 150 -15.19 30.86 -8.90
N PHE A 151 -16.03 31.01 -9.92
CA PHE A 151 -16.93 32.15 -10.11
C PHE A 151 -18.29 31.98 -9.40
N ASP A 152 -18.56 30.82 -8.78
CA ASP A 152 -19.77 30.64 -8.00
C ASP A 152 -19.73 31.55 -6.75
N SER A 153 -20.82 32.26 -6.46
CA SER A 153 -20.87 33.26 -5.39
C SER A 153 -20.55 32.70 -3.99
N GLY A 154 -20.67 31.38 -3.81
CA GLY A 154 -20.33 30.67 -2.58
C GLY A 154 -18.93 30.04 -2.53
N ALA A 155 -18.12 30.11 -3.60
CA ALA A 155 -16.87 29.36 -3.74
C ALA A 155 -15.88 29.60 -2.60
N LYS A 156 -15.56 30.87 -2.32
CA LYS A 156 -14.64 31.25 -1.22
C LYS A 156 -15.14 30.81 0.15
N LYS A 157 -16.45 30.93 0.40
CA LYS A 157 -17.07 30.51 1.66
C LYS A 157 -16.99 28.99 1.82
N TYR A 158 -17.21 28.24 0.74
CA TYR A 158 -17.10 26.79 0.74
C TYR A 158 -15.65 26.33 0.96
N ALA A 159 -14.69 26.95 0.27
CA ALA A 159 -13.27 26.70 0.45
C ALA A 159 -12.83 26.93 1.90
N LYS A 160 -13.29 28.04 2.51
CA LYS A 160 -12.99 28.33 3.92
C LYS A 160 -13.56 27.29 4.89
N LYS A 161 -14.74 26.75 4.58
CA LYS A 161 -15.36 25.68 5.37
C LYS A 161 -14.54 24.39 5.29
N ILE A 162 -14.08 24.01 4.09
CA ILE A 162 -13.19 22.86 3.89
C ILE A 162 -11.88 23.06 4.66
N GLU A 163 -11.24 24.21 4.49
CA GLU A 163 -9.97 24.54 5.15
C GLU A 163 -10.10 24.46 6.68
N THR A 164 -11.18 25.02 7.24
CA THR A 164 -11.45 25.01 8.69
C THR A 164 -11.63 23.59 9.22
N GLU A 165 -12.37 22.75 8.48
CA GLU A 165 -12.57 21.34 8.84
C GLU A 165 -11.24 20.58 8.85
N ILE A 166 -10.43 20.73 7.81
CA ILE A 166 -9.10 20.10 7.71
C ILE A 166 -8.20 20.55 8.86
N TYR A 167 -8.15 21.85 9.18
CA TYR A 167 -7.42 22.34 10.35
C TYR A 167 -7.89 21.70 11.66
N GLY A 168 -9.20 21.49 11.81
CA GLY A 168 -9.78 20.79 12.95
C GLY A 168 -9.28 19.35 13.05
N LEU A 169 -9.32 18.61 11.94
CA LEU A 169 -8.84 17.23 11.84
C LEU A 169 -7.35 17.11 12.19
N LEU A 170 -6.50 17.98 11.62
CA LEU A 170 -5.05 17.99 11.87
C LEU A 170 -4.70 18.23 13.35
N LYS A 171 -5.58 18.89 14.10
CA LYS A 171 -5.41 19.16 15.54
C LYS A 171 -5.86 18.01 16.45
N THR A 172 -6.46 16.95 15.91
CA THR A 172 -6.85 15.76 16.69
C THR A 172 -5.64 15.03 17.26
N ASN A 173 -5.81 14.33 18.39
CA ASN A 173 -4.74 13.53 19.01
C ASN A 173 -4.21 12.43 18.07
N LYS A 174 -5.04 11.93 17.15
CA LYS A 174 -4.66 10.96 16.12
C LYS A 174 -3.69 11.60 15.11
N MET A 175 -4.07 12.72 14.50
CA MET A 175 -3.30 13.34 13.42
C MET A 175 -2.08 14.12 13.91
N LYS A 176 -2.13 14.74 15.09
CA LYS A 176 -0.96 15.42 15.69
C LYS A 176 0.28 14.53 15.78
N LYS A 177 0.12 13.23 16.03
CA LYS A 177 1.23 12.26 16.05
C LYS A 177 1.94 12.11 14.70
N TRP A 178 1.20 12.33 13.60
CA TRP A 178 1.71 12.23 12.24
C TRP A 178 2.24 13.56 11.72
N VAL A 179 1.52 14.66 11.98
CA VAL A 179 1.93 16.03 11.60
C VAL A 179 3.21 16.43 12.32
N LYS A 180 3.32 16.11 13.62
CA LYS A 180 4.41 16.56 14.49
C LYS A 180 4.52 18.10 14.43
N GLU A 181 5.72 18.61 14.24
CA GLU A 181 6.03 20.04 14.10
C GLU A 181 6.23 20.44 12.62
N ASP A 182 5.82 19.60 11.66
CA ASP A 182 5.98 19.92 10.24
C ASP A 182 5.10 21.15 9.89
N PRO A 183 5.66 22.24 9.32
CA PRO A 183 4.84 23.28 8.73
C PRO A 183 4.11 22.73 7.50
N TYR A 184 2.91 23.24 7.21
CA TYR A 184 2.10 22.80 6.09
C TYR A 184 1.26 23.93 5.49
N LYS A 185 0.77 23.70 4.28
CA LYS A 185 -0.17 24.56 3.56
C LYS A 185 -1.42 23.77 3.18
N ILE A 186 -2.55 24.46 3.07
CA ILE A 186 -3.79 23.91 2.53
C ILE A 186 -4.17 24.76 1.33
N GLU A 187 -4.32 24.14 0.18
CA GLU A 187 -4.74 24.80 -1.05
C GLU A 187 -6.02 24.12 -1.55
N VAL A 188 -7.10 24.90 -1.61
CA VAL A 188 -8.39 24.43 -2.10
C VAL A 188 -8.56 24.94 -3.53
N TYR A 189 -8.55 24.01 -4.47
CA TYR A 189 -8.80 24.24 -5.89
C TYR A 189 -10.28 24.08 -6.21
N SER A 190 -10.80 24.96 -7.05
CA SER A 190 -12.09 24.81 -7.70
C SER A 190 -12.04 23.76 -8.82
N ARG A 191 -13.20 23.42 -9.37
CA ARG A 191 -13.35 22.51 -10.52
C ARG A 191 -12.58 23.01 -11.76
N ASP A 192 -12.52 24.32 -11.95
CA ASP A 192 -11.78 25.03 -12.99
C ASP A 192 -10.31 25.33 -12.60
N LYS A 193 -9.78 24.61 -11.59
CA LYS A 193 -8.37 24.60 -11.16
C LYS A 193 -7.85 25.95 -10.67
N GLN A 194 -8.72 26.82 -10.16
CA GLN A 194 -8.32 28.05 -9.50
C GLN A 194 -8.24 27.83 -7.99
N ILE A 195 -7.24 28.42 -7.33
CA ILE A 195 -7.20 28.44 -5.86
C ILE A 195 -8.30 29.39 -5.37
N ILE A 196 -9.12 28.92 -4.43
CA ILE A 196 -10.31 29.63 -3.96
C ILE A 196 -10.32 29.93 -2.43
N ASN A 197 -9.25 29.60 -1.71
CA ASN A 197 -9.05 29.99 -0.29
C ASN A 197 -8.00 31.10 -0.12
#